data_AF-A0A832U5G8-F1
#
_entry.id   AF-A0A832U5G8-F1
#
_cell.length_a   1.000
_cell.length_b   1.000
_cell.length_c   1.000
_cell.angle_alpha   90.00
_cell.angle_beta   90.00
_cell.angle_gamma   90.00
#
_symmetry.space_group_name_H-M   'P 1'
#
loop_
_entity.id
_entity.type
_entity.pdbx_description
1 polymer ?
#
loop_
_entity_poly.entity_id
_entity_poly.type
_entity_poly.pdbx_seq_one_letter_code
_entity_poly.pdbx_strand_id
1 'polypeptide(L)'
;MESFDIPYLFTHGIPVFVDGNFTRLNMDQGFVLKTGRAQSGPKKYRLTSEISDPNRTYNLELPHPDETVFPERFLQPPKISTATKILAAKLTYSANSAREKAFNILNHFSNFAYTLEMKNDPDKTALEHFLFSRKEGHSECFASDMVILLRAAGVPARLVNGFVGAEWHEWGNHLIVPKPCPFLGRSLPSWSELGGV
;
A
#
# COMPACT_ATOMS: atom_id res chain seq x y z
N MET A 1 21.15 1.13 -0.79
CA MET A 1 20.26 0.15 -1.42
C MET A 1 21.10 -0.75 -2.29
N GLU A 2 20.98 -2.08 -2.14
CA GLU A 2 21.65 -3.03 -3.04
C GLU A 2 21.24 -2.80 -4.50
N SER A 3 22.06 -3.30 -5.43
CA SER A 3 21.89 -3.08 -6.87
C SER A 3 20.66 -3.80 -7.42
N PHE A 4 19.46 -3.28 -7.14
CA PHE A 4 18.28 -3.63 -7.90
C PHE A 4 18.29 -2.82 -9.20
N ASP A 5 18.21 -3.51 -10.33
CA ASP A 5 18.10 -2.90 -11.66
C ASP A 5 16.68 -2.37 -11.91
N ILE A 6 16.16 -1.59 -10.94
CA ILE A 6 14.85 -0.97 -10.97
C ILE A 6 15.02 0.54 -10.82
N PRO A 7 14.26 1.37 -11.56
CA PRO A 7 14.41 2.81 -11.49
C PRO A 7 13.84 3.41 -10.20
N TYR A 8 13.17 2.63 -9.34
CA TYR A 8 12.48 3.14 -8.17
C TYR A 8 13.41 3.54 -7.01
N LEU A 9 12.99 4.53 -6.23
CA LEU A 9 13.51 4.82 -4.88
C LEU A 9 12.43 4.52 -3.84
N PHE A 10 12.84 3.91 -2.74
CA PHE A 10 11.96 3.66 -1.59
C PHE A 10 12.00 4.86 -0.65
N THR A 11 10.84 5.23 -0.12
CA THR A 11 10.71 6.30 0.87
C THR A 11 9.79 5.84 1.98
N HIS A 12 9.99 6.41 3.16
CA HIS A 12 9.07 6.29 4.28
C HIS A 12 8.40 7.66 4.47
N GLY A 13 7.07 7.75 4.33
CA GLY A 13 6.37 9.03 4.35
C GLY A 13 6.48 9.82 3.04
N ILE A 14 6.17 11.12 3.09
CA ILE A 14 6.23 12.01 1.92
C ILE A 14 7.64 12.59 1.83
N PRO A 15 8.40 12.34 0.75
CA PRO A 15 9.75 12.87 0.59
C PRO A 15 9.71 14.39 0.41
N VAL A 16 10.35 15.14 1.31
CA VAL A 16 10.50 16.60 1.22
C VAL A 16 11.85 16.96 0.60
N PHE A 17 12.87 16.14 0.83
CA PHE A 17 14.20 16.32 0.27
C PHE A 17 14.82 14.97 -0.09
N VAL A 18 15.39 14.85 -1.28
CA VAL A 18 16.12 13.66 -1.74
C VAL A 18 17.39 14.09 -2.46
N ASP A 19 18.52 13.56 -2.03
CA ASP A 19 19.82 13.76 -2.65
C ASP A 19 20.56 12.42 -2.76
N GLY A 20 21.30 12.18 -3.84
CA GLY A 20 21.96 10.89 -4.03
C GLY A 20 22.70 10.74 -5.35
N ASN A 21 23.25 9.54 -5.56
CA ASN A 21 24.10 9.22 -6.71
C ASN A 21 23.30 8.93 -8.00
N PHE A 22 22.36 9.80 -8.37
CA PHE A 22 21.54 9.66 -9.58
C PHE A 22 21.55 10.96 -10.41
N THR A 23 21.55 10.82 -11.74
CA THR A 23 21.62 11.98 -12.66
C THR A 23 20.30 12.74 -12.77
N ARG A 24 19.18 12.04 -12.57
CA ARG A 24 17.82 12.61 -12.62
C ARG A 24 16.92 11.87 -11.66
N LEU A 25 16.04 12.60 -11.01
CA LEU A 25 14.97 12.10 -10.14
C LEU A 25 13.66 12.72 -10.60
N ASN A 26 12.68 11.88 -10.91
CA ASN A 26 11.33 12.30 -11.28
C ASN A 26 10.32 11.62 -10.35
N MET A 27 9.27 12.33 -9.96
CA MET A 27 8.10 11.74 -9.35
C MET A 27 7.01 11.64 -10.41
N ASP A 28 6.39 10.47 -10.57
CA ASP A 28 5.23 10.34 -11.46
C ASP A 28 3.93 10.75 -10.74
N GLN A 29 2.83 10.82 -11.50
CA GLN A 29 1.47 11.08 -10.99
C GLN A 29 0.98 10.02 -9.98
N GLY A 30 1.71 8.92 -9.84
CA GLY A 30 1.54 7.90 -8.83
C GLY A 30 2.29 8.18 -7.52
N PHE A 31 2.91 9.35 -7.35
CA PHE A 31 3.82 9.63 -6.23
C PHE A 31 4.99 8.64 -6.14
N VAL A 32 5.37 8.02 -7.27
CA VAL A 32 6.48 7.08 -7.31
C VAL A 32 7.73 7.82 -7.74
N LEU A 33 8.76 7.79 -6.89
CA LEU A 33 10.08 8.32 -7.22
C LEU A 33 10.84 7.35 -8.13
N LYS A 34 11.24 7.86 -9.29
CA LYS A 34 12.01 7.16 -10.30
C LYS A 34 13.29 7.93 -10.58
N THR A 35 14.42 7.25 -10.48
CA THR A 35 15.67 7.69 -11.07
C THR A 35 15.55 7.64 -12.61
N GLY A 36 16.41 8.36 -13.32
CA GLY A 36 16.59 8.23 -14.77
C GLY A 36 17.07 6.83 -15.19
N ARG A 37 17.93 6.72 -16.21
CA ARG A 37 18.52 5.42 -16.60
C ARG A 37 19.01 4.67 -15.36
N ALA A 38 18.66 3.40 -15.24
CA ALA A 38 19.19 2.54 -14.18
C ALA A 38 20.71 2.57 -14.31
N GLN A 39 21.38 3.15 -13.31
CA GLN A 39 22.83 3.03 -13.20
C GLN A 39 23.12 1.67 -12.59
N SER A 40 24.08 0.96 -13.18
CA SER A 40 24.63 -0.27 -12.60
C SER A 40 25.32 0.07 -11.28
N GLY A 41 24.99 -0.67 -10.20
CA GLY A 41 25.57 -0.50 -8.87
C GLY A 41 24.59 -0.02 -7.79
N PRO A 42 25.02 0.02 -6.52
CA PRO A 42 24.16 0.35 -5.41
C PRO A 42 23.74 1.82 -5.42
N LYS A 43 22.43 2.08 -5.24
CA LYS A 43 21.92 3.43 -5.04
C LYS A 43 22.18 3.88 -3.60
N LYS A 44 22.79 5.06 -3.44
CA LYS A 44 23.04 5.73 -2.17
C LYS A 44 22.37 7.10 -2.20
N TYR A 45 21.52 7.37 -1.22
CA TYR A 45 20.77 8.61 -1.14
C TYR A 45 20.48 8.99 0.31
N ARG A 46 20.30 10.29 0.53
CA ARG A 46 19.79 10.90 1.76
C ARG A 46 18.35 11.33 1.49
N LEU A 47 17.48 11.05 2.46
CA LEU A 47 16.06 11.33 2.38
C LEU A 47 15.64 12.06 3.65
N THR A 48 14.92 13.16 3.49
CA THR A 48 14.13 13.76 4.56
C THR A 48 12.67 13.62 4.17
N SER A 49 11.90 12.99 5.05
CA SER A 49 10.47 12.76 4.83
C SER A 49 9.64 13.42 5.90
N GLU A 50 8.45 13.86 5.51
CA GLU A 50 7.38 14.18 6.44
C GLU A 50 6.60 12.92 6.78
N ILE A 51 6.49 12.62 8.07
CA ILE A 51 5.89 11.39 8.62
C ILE A 51 4.66 11.75 9.49
N SER A 52 4.36 13.03 9.69
CA SER A 52 3.45 13.48 10.76
C SER A 52 1.98 13.66 10.34
N ASP A 53 1.09 13.17 11.22
CA ASP A 53 -0.38 13.34 11.37
C ASP A 53 -1.26 13.26 10.10
N PRO A 54 -2.11 12.20 9.96
CA PRO A 54 -3.06 12.06 8.85
C PRO A 54 -4.16 13.14 8.78
N ASN A 55 -4.25 14.04 9.76
CA ASN A 55 -5.20 15.15 9.78
C ASN A 55 -4.56 16.52 9.48
N ARG A 56 -3.25 16.60 9.26
CA ARG A 56 -2.58 17.87 8.93
C ARG A 56 -2.51 18.03 7.42
N THR A 57 -3.21 19.04 6.90
CA THR A 57 -3.07 19.44 5.49
C THR A 57 -1.78 20.22 5.32
N TYR A 58 -0.82 19.66 4.59
CA TYR A 58 0.40 20.35 4.22
C TYR A 58 0.22 21.01 2.86
N ASN A 59 0.56 22.29 2.75
CA ASN A 59 0.76 22.96 1.46
C ASN A 59 2.15 22.59 0.94
N LEU A 60 2.37 21.31 0.66
CA LEU A 60 3.52 20.88 -0.12
C LEU A 60 3.15 21.09 -1.59
N GLU A 61 4.01 21.75 -2.36
CA GLU A 61 3.95 21.72 -3.84
C GLU A 61 4.32 20.31 -4.32
N LEU A 62 3.45 19.34 -4.00
CA LEU A 62 3.47 18.04 -4.63
C LEU A 62 2.95 18.20 -6.06
N PRO A 63 3.40 17.36 -7.01
CA PRO A 63 2.72 17.27 -8.28
C PRO A 63 1.24 17.01 -7.99
N HIS A 64 0.40 17.97 -8.34
CA HIS A 64 -1.04 17.82 -8.20
C HIS A 64 -1.42 16.66 -9.11
N PRO A 65 -2.19 15.67 -8.62
CA PRO A 65 -2.69 14.62 -9.47
C PRO A 65 -3.40 15.29 -10.64
N ASP A 66 -2.96 15.00 -11.85
CA ASP A 66 -3.63 15.49 -13.05
C ASP A 66 -5.12 15.13 -12.96
N GLU A 67 -6.00 16.15 -12.96
CA GLU A 67 -7.46 15.98 -12.84
C GLU A 67 -8.04 15.13 -13.98
N THR A 68 -7.31 14.98 -15.10
CA THR A 68 -7.68 14.08 -16.19
C THR A 68 -7.36 12.60 -15.89
N VAL A 69 -6.48 12.33 -14.92
CA VAL A 69 -6.05 10.98 -14.51
C VAL A 69 -6.70 10.57 -13.19
N PHE A 70 -6.88 11.52 -12.28
CA PHE A 70 -7.57 11.35 -11.00
C PHE A 70 -8.89 12.12 -11.02
N PRO A 71 -10.05 11.49 -10.78
CA PRO A 71 -10.21 10.18 -10.14
C PRO A 71 -10.40 9.00 -11.12
N GLU A 72 -10.66 9.23 -12.41
CA GLU A 72 -11.20 8.20 -13.31
C GLU A 72 -10.35 6.93 -13.38
N ARG A 73 -9.03 7.04 -13.51
CA ARG A 73 -8.13 5.88 -13.57
C ARG A 73 -8.16 5.03 -12.31
N PHE A 74 -8.40 5.65 -11.16
CA PHE A 74 -8.39 5.00 -9.85
C PHE A 74 -9.77 4.56 -9.38
N LEU A 75 -10.81 4.84 -10.18
CA LEU A 75 -12.17 4.37 -9.94
C LEU A 75 -12.50 3.08 -10.68
N GLN A 76 -11.75 2.71 -11.73
CA GLN A 76 -12.06 1.54 -12.56
C GLN A 76 -11.74 0.22 -11.83
N PRO A 77 -12.76 -0.56 -11.38
CA PRO A 77 -12.52 -1.93 -10.93
C PRO A 77 -12.40 -2.84 -12.16
N PRO A 78 -11.68 -3.97 -12.06
CA PRO A 78 -11.78 -5.03 -13.06
C PRO A 78 -13.22 -5.56 -13.14
N LYS A 79 -13.50 -6.45 -14.10
CA LYS A 79 -14.80 -7.13 -14.15
C LYS A 79 -15.00 -7.95 -12.87
N ILE A 80 -15.85 -7.45 -11.97
CA ILE A 80 -16.22 -8.09 -10.70
C ILE A 80 -17.64 -8.64 -10.75
N SER A 81 -17.92 -9.63 -9.92
CA SER A 81 -19.25 -10.22 -9.81
C SER A 81 -20.26 -9.30 -9.14
N THR A 82 -21.53 -9.61 -9.37
CA THR A 82 -22.66 -8.91 -8.73
C THR A 82 -22.59 -9.02 -7.20
N ALA A 83 -22.14 -10.17 -6.68
CA ALA A 83 -21.98 -10.38 -5.23
C ALA A 83 -20.96 -9.39 -4.63
N THR A 84 -19.82 -9.17 -5.27
CA THR A 84 -18.81 -8.20 -4.82
C THR A 84 -19.34 -6.76 -4.87
N LYS A 85 -20.11 -6.40 -5.90
CA LYS A 85 -20.75 -5.07 -5.98
C LYS A 85 -21.77 -4.85 -4.86
N ILE A 86 -22.60 -5.86 -4.59
CA ILE A 86 -23.57 -5.82 -3.48
C ILE A 86 -22.86 -5.72 -2.14
N LEU A 87 -21.77 -6.46 -1.94
CA LEU A 87 -20.96 -6.38 -0.73
C LEU A 87 -20.40 -4.97 -0.53
N ALA A 88 -19.80 -4.38 -1.56
CA ALA A 88 -19.27 -3.02 -1.51
C ALA A 88 -20.36 -2.00 -1.15
N ALA A 89 -21.52 -2.07 -1.81
CA ALA A 89 -22.67 -1.21 -1.52
C ALA A 89 -23.18 -1.41 -0.08
N LYS A 90 -23.29 -2.66 0.39
CA LYS A 90 -23.73 -2.99 1.76
C LYS A 90 -22.80 -2.42 2.82
N LEU A 91 -21.48 -2.58 2.65
CA LEU A 91 -20.48 -2.09 3.60
C LEU A 91 -20.42 -0.55 3.66
N THR A 92 -20.81 0.10 2.58
CA THR A 92 -20.67 1.56 2.44
C THR A 92 -22.00 2.32 2.45
N TYR A 93 -23.13 1.63 2.65
CA TYR A 93 -24.47 2.19 2.55
C TYR A 93 -24.70 3.39 3.49
N SER A 94 -24.22 3.31 4.73
CA SER A 94 -24.39 4.34 5.76
C SER A 94 -23.23 5.35 5.85
N ALA A 95 -22.21 5.22 5.00
CA ALA A 95 -21.00 6.02 5.07
C ALA A 95 -21.14 7.33 4.29
N ASN A 96 -20.88 8.46 4.94
CA ASN A 96 -21.00 9.80 4.36
C ASN A 96 -19.68 10.35 3.80
N SER A 97 -18.56 9.68 4.08
CA SER A 97 -17.23 10.09 3.64
C SER A 97 -16.41 8.93 3.08
N ALA A 98 -15.43 9.23 2.21
CA ALA A 98 -14.49 8.21 1.72
C ALA A 98 -13.71 7.54 2.86
N ARG A 99 -13.42 8.29 3.93
CA ARG A 99 -12.79 7.78 5.16
C ARG A 99 -13.68 6.75 5.85
N GLU A 100 -14.96 7.04 6.05
CA GLU A 100 -15.91 6.09 6.64
C GLU A 100 -16.08 4.85 5.77
N LYS A 101 -16.17 5.01 4.45
CA LYS A 101 -16.22 3.87 3.51
C LYS A 101 -15.01 2.96 3.66
N ALA A 102 -13.81 3.55 3.70
CA ALA A 102 -12.57 2.81 3.90
C ALA A 102 -12.51 2.11 5.27
N PHE A 103 -12.96 2.78 6.32
CA PHE A 103 -13.01 2.19 7.66
C PHE A 103 -13.99 1.01 7.75
N ASN A 104 -15.18 1.13 7.16
CA ASN A 104 -16.16 0.03 7.15
C ASN A 104 -15.66 -1.18 6.36
N ILE A 105 -15.01 -0.95 5.22
CA ILE A 105 -14.38 -2.02 4.43
C ILE A 105 -13.21 -2.63 5.21
N LEU A 106 -12.38 -1.84 5.88
CA LEU A 106 -11.31 -2.36 6.73
C LEU A 106 -11.88 -3.24 7.84
N ASN A 107 -12.94 -2.78 8.50
CA ASN A 107 -13.59 -3.54 9.57
C ASN A 107 -14.24 -4.85 9.08
N HIS A 108 -14.62 -4.94 7.80
CA HIS A 108 -15.08 -6.21 7.22
C HIS A 108 -14.01 -7.31 7.32
N PHE A 109 -12.74 -6.94 7.17
CA PHE A 109 -11.60 -7.85 7.24
C PHE A 109 -11.16 -8.20 8.67
N SER A 110 -11.79 -7.65 9.71
CA SER A 110 -11.41 -7.91 11.10
C SER A 110 -11.55 -9.39 11.51
N ASN A 111 -12.42 -10.14 10.84
CA ASN A 111 -12.64 -11.57 11.07
C ASN A 111 -11.90 -12.47 10.05
N PHE A 112 -10.96 -11.93 9.28
CA PHE A 112 -10.18 -12.68 8.30
C PHE A 112 -8.83 -13.06 8.90
N ALA A 113 -8.30 -14.22 8.52
CA ALA A 113 -7.02 -14.71 9.01
C ALA A 113 -5.88 -14.43 8.01
N TYR A 114 -4.67 -14.34 8.55
CA TYR A 114 -3.47 -14.25 7.71
C TYR A 114 -2.92 -15.66 7.43
N THR A 115 -2.67 -16.00 6.17
CA THR A 115 -1.99 -17.26 5.77
C THR A 115 -1.13 -17.10 4.52
N LEU A 116 0.00 -17.80 4.48
CA LEU A 116 0.80 -17.97 3.26
C LEU A 116 0.41 -19.23 2.47
N GLU A 117 -0.34 -20.14 3.10
CA GLU A 117 -0.80 -21.37 2.49
C GLU A 117 -2.17 -21.14 1.85
N MET A 118 -2.18 -20.90 0.54
CA MET A 118 -3.42 -20.69 -0.19
C MET A 118 -3.85 -21.96 -0.93
N LYS A 119 -5.02 -22.46 -0.59
CA LYS A 119 -5.77 -23.38 -1.46
C LYS A 119 -6.65 -22.54 -2.38
N ASN A 120 -6.45 -22.66 -3.68
CA ASN A 120 -7.29 -22.00 -4.68
C ASN A 120 -8.40 -22.94 -5.11
N ASP A 121 -9.59 -22.38 -5.28
CA ASP A 121 -10.75 -23.05 -5.85
C ASP A 121 -10.78 -22.71 -7.35
N PRO A 122 -10.64 -23.68 -8.26
CA PRO A 122 -10.58 -23.42 -9.71
C PRO A 122 -11.90 -22.86 -10.26
N ASP A 123 -13.02 -23.04 -9.55
CA ASP A 123 -14.35 -22.61 -9.98
C ASP A 123 -14.67 -21.17 -9.54
N LYS A 124 -13.80 -20.54 -8.73
CA LYS A 124 -13.98 -19.18 -8.21
C LYS A 124 -12.79 -18.30 -8.56
N THR A 125 -13.07 -17.01 -8.76
CA THR A 125 -11.98 -16.03 -8.82
C THR A 125 -11.28 -15.94 -7.46
N ALA A 126 -9.97 -15.65 -7.45
CA ALA A 126 -9.20 -15.52 -6.21
C ALA A 126 -9.82 -14.49 -5.23
N LEU A 127 -10.37 -13.40 -5.78
CA LEU A 127 -11.14 -12.37 -5.08
C LEU A 127 -12.37 -12.96 -4.38
N GLU A 128 -13.24 -13.66 -5.10
CA GLU A 128 -14.46 -14.21 -4.51
C GLU A 128 -14.19 -15.32 -3.52
N HIS A 129 -13.19 -16.16 -3.83
CA HIS A 129 -12.78 -17.22 -2.94
C HIS A 129 -12.30 -16.64 -1.60
N PHE A 130 -11.50 -15.56 -1.63
CA PHE A 130 -11.08 -14.87 -0.41
C PHE A 130 -12.26 -14.22 0.33
N LEU A 131 -13.05 -13.37 -0.34
CA LEU A 131 -14.12 -12.59 0.29
C LEU A 131 -15.23 -13.43 0.91
N PHE A 132 -15.64 -14.52 0.25
CA PHE A 132 -16.87 -15.22 0.59
C PHE A 132 -16.68 -16.63 1.14
N SER A 133 -15.54 -17.27 0.90
CA SER A 133 -15.32 -18.67 1.29
C SER A 133 -14.16 -18.81 2.26
N ARG A 134 -12.94 -18.56 1.78
CA ARG A 134 -11.68 -18.85 2.45
C ARG A 134 -11.47 -17.95 3.65
N LYS A 135 -11.67 -16.63 3.51
CA LYS A 135 -11.46 -15.62 4.56
C LYS A 135 -10.10 -15.68 5.25
N GLU A 136 -9.11 -16.26 4.58
CA GLU A 136 -7.73 -16.29 5.00
C GLU A 136 -6.86 -15.94 3.77
N GLY A 137 -5.76 -15.22 3.93
CA GLY A 137 -4.90 -14.93 2.80
C GLY A 137 -3.64 -14.19 3.21
N HIS A 138 -2.79 -13.94 2.23
CA HIS A 138 -1.68 -13.04 2.43
C HIS A 138 -2.10 -11.62 2.06
N SER A 139 -1.24 -10.69 2.45
CA SER A 139 -1.24 -9.30 2.08
C SER A 139 -1.86 -8.85 0.78
N GLU A 140 -1.46 -9.42 -0.35
CA GLU A 140 -1.92 -9.00 -1.66
C GLU A 140 -3.41 -9.31 -1.82
N CYS A 141 -3.95 -10.35 -1.16
CA CYS A 141 -5.39 -10.60 -1.11
C CYS A 141 -6.11 -9.45 -0.39
N PHE A 142 -5.67 -9.12 0.83
CA PHE A 142 -6.27 -8.02 1.61
C PHE A 142 -6.20 -6.68 0.86
N ALA A 143 -5.02 -6.33 0.34
CA ALA A 143 -4.81 -5.08 -0.36
C ALA A 143 -5.63 -5.00 -1.65
N SER A 144 -5.62 -6.06 -2.47
CA SER A 144 -6.37 -6.11 -3.74
C SER A 144 -7.86 -5.99 -3.52
N ASP A 145 -8.37 -6.73 -2.54
CA ASP A 145 -9.80 -6.80 -2.29
C ASP A 145 -10.31 -5.51 -1.66
N MET A 146 -9.51 -4.90 -0.78
CA MET A 146 -9.81 -3.56 -0.26
C MET A 146 -9.87 -2.52 -1.38
N VAL A 147 -8.90 -2.51 -2.30
CA VAL A 147 -8.90 -1.57 -3.45
C VAL A 147 -10.11 -1.82 -4.34
N ILE A 148 -10.45 -3.09 -4.62
CA ILE A 148 -11.60 -3.45 -5.46
C ILE A 148 -12.91 -3.01 -4.82
N LEU A 149 -13.11 -3.26 -3.52
CA LEU A 149 -14.31 -2.84 -2.80
C LEU A 149 -14.43 -1.31 -2.72
N LEU A 150 -13.32 -0.60 -2.49
CA LEU A 150 -13.29 0.86 -2.50
C LEU A 150 -13.70 1.43 -3.86
N ARG A 151 -13.11 0.90 -4.95
CA ARG A 151 -13.45 1.29 -6.33
C ARG A 151 -14.91 1.02 -6.64
N ALA A 152 -15.42 -0.15 -6.27
CA ALA A 152 -16.82 -0.51 -6.43
C ALA A 152 -17.78 0.41 -5.64
N ALA A 153 -17.32 1.00 -4.53
CA ALA A 153 -18.05 1.98 -3.73
C ALA A 153 -17.83 3.44 -4.17
N GLY A 154 -17.15 3.66 -5.30
CA GLY A 154 -16.88 4.99 -5.86
C GLY A 154 -15.76 5.76 -5.17
N VAL A 155 -14.88 5.09 -4.42
CA VAL A 155 -13.71 5.69 -3.79
C VAL A 155 -12.47 5.42 -4.65
N PRO A 156 -11.77 6.45 -5.16
CA PRO A 156 -10.54 6.26 -5.91
C PRO A 156 -9.48 5.58 -5.04
N ALA A 157 -8.98 4.42 -5.48
CA ALA A 157 -8.04 3.62 -4.72
C ALA A 157 -6.99 2.97 -5.63
N ARG A 158 -5.81 2.66 -5.08
CA ARG A 158 -4.73 1.97 -5.80
C ARG A 158 -3.96 1.03 -4.88
N LEU A 159 -3.35 0.02 -5.49
CA LEU A 159 -2.36 -0.81 -4.82
C LEU A 159 -1.03 -0.07 -4.75
N VAL A 160 -0.41 -0.14 -3.57
CA VAL A 160 0.93 0.38 -3.32
C VAL A 160 1.76 -0.77 -2.78
N ASN A 161 2.87 -1.07 -3.44
CA ASN A 161 3.82 -2.08 -3.00
C ASN A 161 5.01 -1.42 -2.31
N GLY A 162 5.53 -2.08 -1.27
CA GLY A 162 6.64 -1.56 -0.48
C GLY A 162 7.19 -2.61 0.49
N PHE A 163 7.85 -2.11 1.52
CA PHE A 163 8.50 -2.91 2.56
C PHE A 163 7.96 -2.44 3.91
N VAL A 164 7.73 -3.38 4.83
CA VAL A 164 7.31 -3.09 6.22
C VAL A 164 8.27 -3.81 7.15
N GLY A 165 8.65 -3.11 8.22
CA GLY A 165 9.63 -3.59 9.18
C GLY A 165 11.06 -3.25 8.80
N ALA A 166 11.91 -3.21 9.82
CA ALA A 166 13.35 -3.03 9.67
C ALA A 166 14.04 -3.70 10.86
N GLU A 167 15.17 -4.36 10.61
CA GLU A 167 15.98 -4.99 11.62
C GLU A 167 17.17 -4.08 11.92
N TRP A 168 17.38 -3.76 13.20
CA TRP A 168 18.53 -2.96 13.61
C TRP A 168 19.80 -3.81 13.58
N HIS A 169 20.81 -3.37 12.84
CA HIS A 169 22.11 -4.01 12.80
C HIS A 169 23.13 -3.22 13.64
N GLU A 170 23.35 -3.67 14.88
CA GLU A 170 24.11 -2.94 15.90
C GLU A 170 25.52 -2.55 15.46
N TRP A 171 26.30 -3.48 14.91
CA TRP A 171 27.68 -3.21 14.50
C TRP A 171 27.80 -2.34 13.25
N GLY A 172 26.71 -2.23 12.48
CA GLY A 172 26.66 -1.44 11.27
C GLY A 172 26.01 -0.07 11.46
N ASN A 173 25.43 0.19 12.64
CA ASN A 173 24.64 1.37 12.97
C ASN A 173 23.62 1.76 11.88
N HIS A 174 22.92 0.76 11.34
CA HIS A 174 21.93 0.96 10.29
C HIS A 174 20.76 -0.03 10.42
N LEU A 175 19.63 0.37 9.84
CA LEU A 175 18.48 -0.49 9.65
C LEU A 175 18.65 -1.29 8.36
N ILE A 176 18.50 -2.60 8.47
CA ILE A 176 18.38 -3.50 7.33
C ILE A 176 16.89 -3.71 7.07
N VAL A 177 16.46 -3.58 5.81
CA VAL A 177 15.09 -3.87 5.38
C VAL A 177 15.16 -5.12 4.49
N PRO A 178 15.17 -6.33 5.09
CA PRO A 178 15.64 -7.53 4.39
C PRO A 178 14.59 -8.15 3.48
N LYS A 179 13.30 -7.83 3.65
CA LYS A 179 12.21 -8.49 2.94
C LYS A 179 11.29 -7.49 2.26
N PRO A 180 11.07 -7.58 0.93
CA PRO A 180 9.86 -7.00 0.36
C PRO A 180 8.69 -7.55 1.15
N CYS A 181 7.67 -6.75 1.39
CA CYS A 181 6.46 -7.28 1.97
C CYS A 181 5.69 -8.04 0.90
N PRO A 182 5.58 -9.38 0.96
CA PRO A 182 4.25 -9.93 1.08
C PRO A 182 3.83 -9.55 2.50
N PHE A 183 2.99 -8.51 2.68
CA PHE A 183 2.61 -7.96 3.99
C PHE A 183 2.38 -9.09 4.99
N LEU A 184 2.93 -8.95 6.19
CA LEU A 184 3.58 -10.03 6.89
C LEU A 184 2.65 -11.09 7.51
N GLY A 185 2.97 -12.35 7.23
CA GLY A 185 2.72 -13.48 8.11
C GLY A 185 3.94 -13.77 8.94
N ARG A 186 3.92 -13.31 10.19
CA ARG A 186 4.52 -13.91 11.39
C ARG A 186 4.15 -12.99 12.54
N SER A 187 3.60 -13.60 13.60
CA SER A 187 3.22 -12.99 14.88
C SER A 187 3.99 -11.71 15.22
N LEU A 188 3.31 -10.57 15.15
CA LEU A 188 3.76 -9.36 15.85
C LEU A 188 3.45 -9.53 17.34
N PRO A 189 4.36 -9.18 18.26
CA PRO A 189 4.02 -9.00 19.66
C PRO A 189 2.96 -7.89 19.81
N SER A 190 2.17 -7.97 20.87
CA SER A 190 1.03 -7.08 21.13
C SER A 190 1.41 -5.61 21.07
N TRP A 191 0.52 -4.79 20.52
CA TRP A 191 0.59 -3.32 20.41
C TRP A 191 0.56 -2.56 21.75
N SER A 192 1.02 -3.17 22.84
CA SER A 192 0.97 -2.63 24.20
C SER A 192 2.29 -2.05 24.70
N GLU A 193 3.40 -2.12 23.95
CA GLU A 193 4.73 -1.80 24.50
C GLU A 193 5.44 -0.56 23.91
N LEU A 194 4.77 0.29 23.14
CA LEU A 194 5.36 1.57 22.67
C LEU A 194 4.57 2.82 23.13
N GLY A 195 4.00 2.76 24.33
CA GLY A 195 3.51 3.92 25.05
C GLY A 195 4.09 3.95 26.45
N GLY A 196 5.21 4.66 26.66
CA GLY A 196 5.80 4.78 27.99
C GLY A 196 7.08 5.61 28.04
N VAL A 197 6.88 6.91 28.31
CA VAL A 197 7.78 7.92 28.92
C VAL A 197 8.98 8.41 28.10
#